data_AF-A0A3B4ZG39-F1
#
_entry.id   AF-A0A3B4ZG39-F1
#
_cell.length_a   1.000
_cell.length_b   1.000
_cell.length_c   1.000
_cell.angle_alpha   90.00
_cell.angle_beta   90.00
_cell.angle_gamma   90.00
#
_symmetry.space_group_name_H-M   'P 1'
#
loop_
_entity.id
_entity.type
_entity.pdbx_description
1 polymer ?
#
loop_
_entity_poly.entity_id
_entity_poly.type
_entity_poly.pdbx_seq_one_letter_code
_entity_poly.pdbx_strand_id
1 'polypeptide(L)'
;MCTGACSKFIAVPLYVLAAVSIICNLMLFFPDFDTQYAAQDRKGEQRLTEEVKYMGGFLGGGLMVLIPAIHIHLTSSDKCCANRCGMFLSIGFAAAGVVGSVYSLAVAGVGLSNGPFCWWSNAQHLIPQWGAPFLNRYN
;
A
#
# COMPACT_ATOMS: atom_id res chain seq x y z
N MET A 1 -1.41 -27.50 -13.05
CA MET A 1 -1.30 -28.35 -11.84
C MET A 1 -2.28 -27.77 -10.82
N CYS A 2 -3.33 -28.50 -10.45
CA CYS A 2 -4.37 -28.01 -9.54
C CYS A 2 -4.50 -28.96 -8.35
N THR A 3 -3.63 -28.79 -7.35
CA THR A 3 -3.98 -29.18 -5.99
C THR A 3 -4.67 -27.96 -5.38
N GLY A 4 -6.00 -27.90 -5.43
CA GLY A 4 -6.79 -26.80 -4.84
C GLY A 4 -6.39 -26.50 -3.38
N ALA A 5 -5.98 -27.53 -2.63
CA ALA A 5 -5.45 -27.35 -1.28
C ALA A 5 -4.20 -26.43 -1.22
N CYS A 6 -3.29 -26.52 -2.20
CA CYS A 6 -2.08 -25.69 -2.27
C CYS A 6 -2.38 -24.24 -2.68
N SER A 7 -3.32 -24.00 -3.60
CA SER A 7 -3.73 -22.64 -3.98
C SER A 7 -4.41 -21.91 -2.83
N LYS A 8 -5.23 -22.62 -2.04
CA LYS A 8 -5.89 -22.03 -0.86
C LYS A 8 -4.87 -21.62 0.20
N PHE A 9 -3.80 -22.38 0.39
CA PHE A 9 -2.72 -22.05 1.30
C PHE A 9 -1.99 -20.74 0.93
N ILE A 10 -1.92 -20.40 -0.36
CA ILE A 10 -1.30 -19.14 -0.84
C ILE A 10 -2.30 -17.98 -0.81
N ALA A 11 -3.57 -18.22 -1.11
CA ALA A 11 -4.59 -17.16 -1.15
C ALA A 11 -4.89 -16.58 0.25
N VAL A 12 -4.96 -17.42 1.28
CA VAL A 12 -5.24 -16.99 2.67
C VAL A 12 -4.26 -15.94 3.19
N PRO A 13 -2.92 -16.13 3.14
CA PRO A 13 -1.98 -15.11 3.59
C PRO A 13 -2.02 -13.85 2.71
N LEU A 14 -2.32 -13.96 1.42
CA LEU A 14 -2.48 -12.79 0.54
C LEU A 14 -3.62 -11.87 1.01
N TYR A 15 -4.75 -12.42 1.47
CA TYR A 15 -5.83 -11.62 2.05
C TYR A 15 -5.39 -10.90 3.33
N VAL A 16 -4.67 -11.60 4.22
CA VAL A 16 -4.17 -11.01 5.47
C VAL A 16 -3.18 -9.88 5.16
N LEU A 17 -2.23 -10.10 4.25
CA LEU A 17 -1.24 -9.09 3.86
C LEU A 17 -1.91 -7.88 3.20
N ALA A 18 -2.87 -8.10 2.30
CA ALA A 18 -3.63 -7.01 1.67
C ALA A 18 -4.41 -6.20 2.73
N ALA A 19 -5.09 -6.86 3.67
CA ALA A 19 -5.81 -6.20 4.75
C ALA A 19 -4.87 -5.37 5.64
N VAL A 20 -3.74 -5.93 6.05
CA VAL A 20 -2.71 -5.21 6.82
C VAL A 20 -2.21 -4.00 6.06
N SER A 21 -1.89 -4.13 4.76
CA SER A 21 -1.41 -3.01 3.94
C SER A 21 -2.41 -1.85 3.84
N ILE A 22 -3.71 -2.17 3.70
CA ILE A 22 -4.81 -1.21 3.69
C ILE A 22 -4.92 -0.51 5.05
N ILE A 23 -4.95 -1.27 6.14
CA ILE A 23 -5.07 -0.73 7.49
C ILE A 23 -3.89 0.19 7.81
N CYS A 24 -2.66 -0.22 7.49
CA CYS A 24 -1.47 0.61 7.68
C CYS A 24 -1.53 1.91 6.88
N ASN A 25 -2.02 1.89 5.63
CA ASN A 25 -2.17 3.12 4.84
C ASN A 25 -3.28 4.02 5.38
N LEU A 26 -4.38 3.46 5.87
CA LEU A 26 -5.45 4.24 6.50
C LEU A 26 -4.98 4.92 7.78
N MET A 27 -4.24 4.21 8.64
CA MET A 27 -3.63 4.80 9.84
C MET A 27 -2.63 5.91 9.50
N LEU A 28 -1.88 5.75 8.41
CA LEU A 28 -0.92 6.77 7.96
C LEU A 28 -1.63 8.01 7.38
N PHE A 29 -2.76 7.83 6.71
CA PHE A 29 -3.55 8.91 6.13
C PHE A 29 -4.41 9.65 7.18
N PHE A 30 -4.91 8.93 8.18
CA PHE A 30 -5.71 9.46 9.28
C PHE A 30 -5.05 9.15 10.63
N PRO A 31 -3.96 9.87 10.98
CA PRO A 31 -3.35 9.71 12.30
C PRO A 31 -4.38 10.02 13.39
N ASP A 32 -4.39 9.20 14.45
CA ASP A 32 -5.37 9.24 15.54
C ASP A 32 -6.84 9.15 15.10
N PHE A 33 -7.09 8.62 13.89
CA PHE A 33 -8.41 8.62 13.22
C PHE A 33 -9.01 10.03 13.09
N ASP A 34 -8.17 11.06 13.15
CA ASP A 34 -8.59 12.44 13.02
C ASP A 34 -8.50 12.89 11.55
N THR A 35 -9.54 13.60 11.09
CA THR A 35 -9.64 14.09 9.70
C THR A 35 -9.16 15.53 9.55
N GLN A 36 -8.80 16.22 10.64
CA GLN A 36 -8.34 17.60 10.64
C GLN A 36 -7.08 17.79 9.79
N TYR A 37 -6.17 16.82 9.82
CA TYR A 37 -4.91 16.88 9.07
C TYR A 37 -5.17 16.77 7.56
N ALA A 38 -6.06 15.86 7.15
CA ALA A 38 -6.50 15.76 5.75
C ALA A 38 -7.31 16.99 5.30
N ALA A 39 -8.11 17.57 6.20
CA ALA A 39 -8.89 18.78 5.92
C ALA A 39 -8.01 20.05 5.80
N GLN A 40 -6.96 20.17 6.61
CA GLN A 40 -5.97 21.25 6.56
C GLN A 40 -5.11 21.15 5.30
N ASP A 41 -4.69 19.93 4.95
CA ASP A 41 -3.95 19.66 3.71
C ASP A 41 -4.76 20.05 2.46
N ARG A 42 -6.06 19.76 2.47
CA ARG A 42 -6.99 20.21 1.41
C ARG A 42 -7.15 21.73 1.34
N LYS A 43 -6.94 22.46 2.44
CA LYS A 43 -7.00 23.93 2.49
C LYS A 43 -5.69 24.60 2.07
N GLY A 44 -4.67 23.81 1.70
CA GLY A 44 -3.37 24.30 1.24
C GLY A 44 -2.29 24.33 2.32
N GLU A 45 -2.59 23.91 3.55
CA GLU A 45 -1.58 23.78 4.60
C GLU A 45 -1.01 22.36 4.57
N GLN A 46 0.20 22.17 4.04
CA GLN A 46 0.80 20.83 3.93
C GLN A 46 0.97 20.21 5.33
N ARG A 47 0.16 19.19 5.64
CA ARG A 47 0.22 18.41 6.89
C ARG A 47 0.59 16.95 6.67
N LEU A 48 0.40 16.45 5.44
CA LEU A 48 0.72 15.08 5.06
C LEU A 48 1.79 15.06 3.96
N THR A 49 2.72 14.12 4.08
CA THR A 49 3.72 13.82 3.05
C THR A 49 3.03 13.35 1.76
N GLU A 50 3.55 13.75 0.60
CA GLU A 50 2.99 13.40 -0.72
C GLU A 50 2.94 11.89 -0.95
N GLU A 51 3.91 11.15 -0.41
CA GLU A 51 3.97 9.68 -0.47
C GLU A 51 2.74 8.99 0.12
N VAL A 52 2.17 9.56 1.18
CA VAL A 52 0.95 9.02 1.81
C VAL A 52 -0.27 9.26 0.91
N LYS A 53 -0.28 10.37 0.18
CA LYS A 53 -1.36 10.76 -0.75
C LYS A 53 -1.41 9.87 -1.98
N TYR A 54 -0.29 9.28 -2.37
CA TYR A 54 -0.22 8.27 -3.44
C TYR A 54 -0.89 6.94 -3.06
N MET A 55 -1.31 6.77 -1.79
CA MET A 55 -2.08 5.63 -1.30
C MET A 55 -1.45 4.29 -1.71
N GLY A 56 -0.12 4.21 -1.68
CA GLY A 56 0.66 3.11 -2.25
C GLY A 56 0.25 1.74 -1.71
N GLY A 57 0.03 1.62 -0.40
CA GLY A 57 -0.39 0.34 0.18
C GLY A 57 -1.89 0.10 0.13
N PHE A 58 -2.74 1.12 0.00
CA PHE A 58 -4.17 0.90 -0.23
C PHE A 58 -4.43 0.41 -1.67
N LEU A 59 -3.89 1.13 -2.66
CA LEU A 59 -4.11 0.82 -4.07
C LEU A 59 -3.21 -0.33 -4.54
N GLY A 60 -1.90 -0.22 -4.29
CA GLY A 60 -0.91 -1.21 -4.73
C GLY A 60 -0.92 -2.48 -3.89
N GLY A 61 -0.60 -2.36 -2.60
CA GLY A 61 -0.52 -3.51 -1.68
C GLY A 61 -1.87 -4.14 -1.33
N GLY A 62 -2.95 -3.36 -1.40
CA GLY A 62 -4.31 -3.78 -1.08
C GLY A 62 -5.08 -4.23 -2.30
N LEU A 63 -5.66 -3.27 -3.04
CA LEU A 63 -6.60 -3.55 -4.13
C LEU A 63 -5.98 -4.38 -5.26
N MET A 64 -4.77 -4.04 -5.74
CA MET A 64 -4.13 -4.79 -6.82
C MET A 64 -3.70 -6.20 -6.42
N VAL A 65 -3.45 -6.47 -5.14
CA VAL A 65 -3.13 -7.83 -4.62
C VAL A 65 -4.39 -8.64 -4.35
N LEU A 66 -5.52 -8.00 -4.01
CA LEU A 66 -6.80 -8.69 -3.81
C LEU A 66 -7.32 -9.34 -5.10
N ILE A 67 -7.07 -8.73 -6.26
CA ILE A 67 -7.48 -9.28 -7.57
C ILE A 67 -6.91 -10.70 -7.81
N PRO A 68 -5.58 -10.92 -7.79
CA PRO A 68 -5.02 -12.26 -7.92
C PRO A 68 -5.39 -13.17 -6.74
N ALA A 69 -5.52 -12.65 -5.50
CA ALA A 69 -5.93 -13.46 -4.35
C ALA A 69 -7.32 -14.10 -4.54
N ILE A 70 -8.30 -13.29 -4.97
CA ILE A 70 -9.67 -13.75 -5.27
C ILE A 70 -9.64 -14.72 -6.44
N HIS A 71 -8.88 -14.42 -7.49
CA HIS A 71 -8.78 -15.32 -8.64
C HIS A 71 -8.19 -16.69 -8.28
N ILE A 72 -7.13 -16.73 -7.47
CA ILE A 72 -6.51 -17.98 -6.97
C ILE A 72 -7.51 -18.74 -6.10
N HIS A 73 -8.26 -18.05 -5.24
CA HIS A 73 -9.23 -18.69 -4.35
C HIS A 73 -10.43 -19.28 -5.11
N LEU A 74 -10.99 -18.56 -6.09
CA LEU A 74 -12.11 -19.06 -6.91
C LEU A 74 -11.68 -20.26 -7.78
N THR A 75 -10.49 -20.18 -8.38
CA THR A 75 -9.93 -21.28 -9.20
C THR A 75 -9.55 -22.51 -8.36
N SER A 76 -9.44 -22.35 -7.04
CA SER A 76 -9.10 -23.41 -6.10
C SER A 76 -10.27 -24.35 -5.75
N SER A 77 -11.52 -23.89 -5.87
CA SER A 77 -12.72 -24.65 -5.46
C SER A 77 -13.34 -25.45 -6.60
N ASP A 78 -13.23 -24.97 -7.84
CA ASP A 78 -13.73 -25.71 -9.00
C ASP A 78 -12.72 -26.77 -9.47
N LYS A 79 -13.18 -28.02 -9.57
CA LYS A 79 -12.40 -29.16 -10.05
C LYS A 79 -11.94 -28.89 -11.50
N CYS A 80 -10.71 -28.42 -11.66
CA CYS A 80 -9.99 -28.30 -12.94
C CYS A 80 -10.70 -27.48 -14.04
N CYS A 81 -10.79 -26.16 -13.87
CA CYS A 81 -10.95 -25.24 -15.01
C CYS A 81 -9.59 -24.98 -15.69
N ALA A 82 -8.97 -26.03 -16.25
CA ALA A 82 -7.72 -25.94 -17.02
C ALA A 82 -7.98 -25.50 -18.48
N ASN A 83 -8.75 -24.43 -18.68
CA ASN A 83 -8.93 -23.80 -20.00
C ASN A 83 -7.76 -22.84 -20.28
N ARG A 84 -7.33 -22.75 -21.54
CA ARG A 84 -6.32 -21.80 -22.03
C ARG A 84 -6.62 -20.35 -21.64
N CYS A 85 -7.90 -19.96 -21.62
CA CYS A 85 -8.32 -18.62 -21.17
C CYS A 85 -8.08 -18.40 -19.66
N GLY A 86 -8.35 -19.39 -18.82
CA GLY A 86 -8.12 -19.31 -17.37
C GLY A 86 -6.63 -19.19 -17.01
N MET A 87 -5.76 -19.89 -17.75
CA MET A 87 -4.32 -19.80 -17.55
C MET A 87 -3.76 -18.42 -17.95
N PHE A 88 -4.25 -17.82 -19.04
CA PHE A 88 -3.84 -16.49 -19.46
C PHE A 88 -4.29 -15.40 -18.47
N LEU A 89 -5.52 -15.48 -17.98
CA LEU A 89 -6.04 -14.56 -16.97
C LEU A 89 -5.27 -14.65 -15.65
N SER A 90 -4.90 -15.87 -15.23
CA SER A 90 -4.10 -16.06 -14.02
C SER A 90 -2.74 -15.35 -14.10
N ILE A 91 -2.05 -15.46 -15.25
CA ILE A 91 -0.79 -14.75 -15.50
C ILE A 91 -1.01 -13.24 -15.48
N GLY A 92 -2.06 -12.75 -16.13
CA GLY A 92 -2.40 -11.32 -16.15
C GLY A 92 -2.66 -10.74 -14.76
N PHE A 93 -3.46 -11.42 -13.93
CA PHE A 93 -3.73 -10.97 -12.57
C PHE A 93 -2.52 -11.10 -11.65
N ALA A 94 -1.71 -12.13 -11.82
CA ALA A 94 -0.45 -12.25 -11.09
C ALA A 94 0.51 -11.09 -11.43
N ALA A 95 0.64 -10.74 -12.72
CA ALA A 95 1.43 -9.60 -13.15
C ALA A 95 0.90 -8.28 -12.55
N ALA A 96 -0.42 -8.07 -12.55
CA ALA A 96 -1.04 -6.91 -11.91
C ALA A 96 -0.73 -6.84 -10.40
N GLY A 97 -0.78 -7.97 -9.70
CA GLY A 97 -0.40 -8.05 -8.28
C GLY A 97 1.07 -7.68 -8.03
N VAL A 98 1.98 -8.14 -8.89
CA VAL A 98 3.41 -7.80 -8.81
C VAL A 98 3.64 -6.31 -9.08
N VAL A 99 2.98 -5.73 -10.08
CA VAL A 99 3.07 -4.29 -10.35
C VAL A 99 2.57 -3.47 -9.16
N GLY A 100 1.43 -3.87 -8.57
CA GLY A 100 0.88 -3.23 -7.38
C GLY A 100 1.80 -3.31 -6.16
N SER A 101 2.44 -4.46 -5.94
CA SER A 101 3.35 -4.64 -4.80
C SER A 101 4.65 -3.86 -4.97
N VAL A 102 5.21 -3.82 -6.18
CA VAL A 102 6.39 -3.00 -6.51
C VAL A 102 6.08 -1.51 -6.34
N TYR A 103 4.91 -1.06 -6.80
CA TYR A 103 4.46 0.33 -6.59
C TYR A 103 4.35 0.65 -5.09
N SER A 104 3.69 -0.20 -4.31
CA SER A 104 3.58 -0.01 -2.86
C SER A 104 4.94 0.03 -2.17
N LEU A 105 5.89 -0.82 -2.59
CA LEU A 105 7.23 -0.87 -2.02
C LEU A 105 8.03 0.38 -2.36
N ALA A 106 7.93 0.87 -3.60
CA ALA A 106 8.62 2.08 -4.04
C ALA A 106 8.14 3.31 -3.25
N VAL A 107 6.82 3.52 -3.16
CA VAL A 107 6.23 4.63 -2.40
C VAL A 107 6.59 4.52 -0.92
N ALA A 108 6.56 3.32 -0.33
CA ALA A 108 6.97 3.12 1.06
C ALA A 108 8.47 3.42 1.27
N GLY A 109 9.34 3.04 0.33
CA GLY A 109 10.77 3.34 0.39
C GLY A 109 11.06 4.83 0.32
N VAL A 110 10.38 5.56 -0.57
CA VAL A 110 10.51 7.02 -0.66
C VAL A 110 9.95 7.69 0.61
N GLY A 111 8.81 7.23 1.11
CA GLY A 111 8.23 7.71 2.38
C GLY A 111 9.15 7.49 3.57
N LEU A 112 9.84 6.35 3.63
CA LEU A 112 10.83 6.06 4.68
C LEU A 112 12.07 6.95 4.56
N SER A 113 12.53 7.24 3.33
CA SER A 113 13.68 8.11 3.08
C SER A 113 13.40 9.57 3.41
N ASN A 114 12.22 10.08 3.04
CA ASN A 114 11.84 11.48 3.25
C ASN A 114 11.37 11.74 4.69
N GLY A 115 10.85 10.71 5.37
CA GLY A 115 10.32 10.81 6.72
C GLY A 115 8.92 11.47 6.78
N PRO A 116 8.30 11.44 7.97
CA PRO A 116 6.98 12.03 8.18
C PRO A 116 7.05 13.57 8.30
N PHE A 117 5.96 14.22 7.95
CA PHE A 117 5.75 15.65 8.22
C PHE A 117 5.33 15.82 9.69
N CYS A 118 6.06 16.62 10.47
CA CYS A 118 5.76 16.83 11.88
C CYS A 118 6.07 18.26 12.34
N TRP A 119 5.54 18.61 13.52
CA TRP A 119 5.87 19.86 14.21
C TRP A 119 7.19 19.68 14.97
N TRP A 120 8.23 20.40 14.55
CA TRP A 120 9.60 20.20 15.04
C TRP A 120 10.34 21.53 15.25
N SER A 121 11.34 21.51 16.15
CA SER A 121 12.25 22.63 16.46
C SER A 121 13.68 22.10 16.59
N ASN A 122 14.68 22.86 16.12
CA ASN A 122 16.11 22.49 16.18
C ASN A 122 16.94 23.69 16.69
N ALA A 123 18.20 23.48 17.05
CA ALA A 123 19.16 24.52 17.42
C ALA A 123 19.26 25.66 16.40
N GLN A 124 19.05 25.39 15.10
CA GLN A 124 19.01 26.42 14.05
C GLN A 124 17.63 27.10 13.91
N HIS A 125 16.54 26.44 14.29
CA HIS A 125 15.16 26.95 14.20
C HIS A 125 14.47 26.78 15.56
N LEU A 126 14.64 27.78 16.43
CA LEU A 126 14.07 27.77 17.79
C LEU A 126 12.54 27.77 17.77
N ILE A 127 11.93 28.42 16.77
CA ILE A 127 10.48 28.50 16.61
C ILE A 127 10.00 27.21 15.93
N PRO A 128 9.07 26.46 16.53
CA PRO A 128 8.61 25.21 15.95
C PRO A 128 7.81 25.48 14.68
N GLN A 129 8.05 24.65 13.66
CA GLN A 129 7.40 24.76 12.36
C GLN A 129 7.06 23.37 11.81
N TRP A 130 6.10 23.30 10.89
CA TRP A 130 5.75 22.06 10.22
C TRP A 130 6.75 21.81 9.10
N GLY A 131 7.34 20.62 9.10
CA GLY A 131 8.31 20.22 8.10
C GLY A 131 8.65 18.75 8.19
N ALA A 132 9.46 18.28 7.25
CA ALA A 132 10.05 16.96 7.29
C ALA A 132 11.51 17.09 7.75
N PRO A 133 11.84 16.82 9.03
CA PRO A 133 13.18 17.08 9.59
C PRO A 133 14.28 16.20 8.97
N PHE A 134 13.91 15.11 8.30
CA PHE A 134 14.83 14.19 7.63
C PHE A 134 15.02 14.49 6.14
N LEU A 135 14.20 15.37 5.57
CA LEU A 135 14.30 15.76 4.18
C LEU A 135 15.63 16.49 3.96
N ASN A 136 16.34 16.15 2.88
CA ASN A 136 17.57 16.83 2.45
C ASN A 136 18.80 16.68 3.38
N ARG A 137 18.89 15.61 4.19
CA ARG A 137 20.08 15.30 5.02
C ARG A 137 21.36 14.99 4.22
N TYR A 138 21.27 14.77 2.91
CA TYR A 138 22.38 14.38 2.03
C TYR A 138 22.79 15.46 1.01
N ASN A 139 22.21 16.66 1.08
CA ASN A 139 22.61 17.82 0.27
C ASN A 139 23.26 18.90 1.15
#